data_AF-A0A7S0FLW1-F1
#
_entry.id   AF-A0A7S0FLW1-F1
#
_cell.length_a   1.000
_cell.length_b   1.000
_cell.length_c   1.000
_cell.angle_alpha   90.00
_cell.angle_beta   90.00
_cell.angle_gamma   90.00
#
_symmetry.space_group_name_H-M   'P 1'
#
loop_
_entity.id
_entity.type
_entity.pdbx_description
1 polymer ?
#
loop_
_entity_poly.entity_id
_entity_poly.type
_entity_poly.pdbx_seq_one_letter_code
_entity_poly.pdbx_strand_id
1 'polypeptide(L)'
;PKLPHASEACCDQYLDTTVKDATRNFLYDGERVTYSTAEDRCGSLCMYKDMDGVVPRNRRHTGYHWLNTPCDVQVKINRDGYVAIVHDLDTVKMEGAIPLHVSDESLNYFKVYWTDGYPSKTENNCGDCKVLSDRACLCQTSVADEAVVS
;
A
#
# COMPACT_ATOMS: atom_id res chain seq x y z
N PRO A 1 -16.58 2.34 9.92
CA PRO A 1 -15.53 3.19 9.31
C PRO A 1 -16.05 3.83 8.02
N LYS A 2 -15.83 5.13 7.80
CA LYS A 2 -16.07 5.70 6.45
C LYS A 2 -15.01 5.10 5.53
N LEU A 3 -15.43 4.53 4.40
CA LEU A 3 -14.50 3.97 3.42
C LEU A 3 -13.44 5.02 3.05
N PRO A 4 -12.17 4.61 2.83
CA PRO A 4 -11.18 5.54 2.34
C PRO A 4 -11.70 6.15 1.04
N HIS A 5 -11.52 7.46 0.89
CA HIS A 5 -11.81 8.16 -0.36
C HIS A 5 -10.51 8.75 -0.89
N ALA A 6 -10.28 8.57 -2.18
CA ALA A 6 -9.10 9.04 -2.91
C ALA A 6 -9.54 9.48 -4.32
N SER A 7 -8.69 10.21 -5.02
CA SER A 7 -8.99 10.60 -6.41
C SER A 7 -8.75 9.42 -7.35
N GLU A 8 -9.41 9.41 -8.51
CA GLU A 8 -9.11 8.43 -9.56
C GLU A 8 -7.74 8.65 -10.23
N ALA A 9 -7.16 7.57 -10.74
CA ALA A 9 -5.97 7.58 -11.60
C ALA A 9 -6.23 6.69 -12.83
N CYS A 10 -6.91 7.24 -13.84
CA CYS A 10 -7.27 6.49 -15.03
C CYS A 10 -6.04 6.19 -15.89
N CYS A 11 -5.91 4.95 -16.35
CA CYS A 11 -4.90 4.62 -17.35
C CYS A 11 -5.15 5.33 -18.67
N ASP A 12 -4.08 5.79 -19.32
CA ASP A 12 -4.12 6.18 -20.71
C ASP A 12 -4.32 4.93 -21.55
N GLN A 13 -5.39 4.93 -22.35
CA GLN A 13 -5.74 3.83 -23.24
C GLN A 13 -4.94 3.86 -24.55
N TYR A 14 -4.17 4.94 -24.81
CA TYR A 14 -3.60 5.20 -26.14
C TYR A 14 -2.09 4.90 -26.30
N LEU A 15 -1.37 4.50 -25.24
CA LEU A 15 0.06 4.18 -25.32
C LEU A 15 0.38 2.73 -24.94
N ASP A 16 1.35 2.19 -25.68
CA ASP A 16 1.66 0.78 -25.93
C ASP A 16 2.05 -0.08 -24.71
N THR A 17 1.84 -1.38 -24.91
CA THR A 17 1.74 -2.58 -24.07
C THR A 17 2.84 -2.91 -23.05
N THR A 18 3.73 -1.99 -22.66
CA THR A 18 4.77 -2.28 -21.66
C THR A 18 4.86 -1.31 -20.49
N VAL A 19 4.20 -0.14 -20.57
CA VAL A 19 4.05 0.78 -19.45
C VAL A 19 2.64 1.38 -19.49
N LYS A 20 1.79 1.03 -18.51
CA LYS A 20 0.45 1.63 -18.37
C LYS A 20 0.60 3.05 -17.82
N ASP A 21 0.92 3.99 -18.70
CA ASP A 21 0.96 5.41 -18.36
C ASP A 21 -0.47 5.87 -18.03
N ALA A 22 -0.71 6.50 -16.88
CA ALA A 22 -1.96 7.20 -16.59
C ALA A 22 -1.88 8.65 -17.10
N THR A 23 -2.84 9.09 -17.91
CA THR A 23 -3.00 10.52 -18.25
C THR A 23 -4.13 11.15 -17.46
N ARG A 24 -3.93 12.41 -17.05
CA ARG A 24 -4.82 13.07 -16.10
C ARG A 24 -6.14 13.44 -16.75
N ASN A 25 -7.24 12.98 -16.16
CA ASN A 25 -8.58 13.47 -16.51
C ASN A 25 -8.92 14.72 -15.67
N PHE A 26 -9.04 15.88 -16.31
CA PHE A 26 -9.30 17.15 -15.63
C PHE A 26 -10.76 17.36 -15.19
N LEU A 27 -11.68 16.45 -15.56
CA LEU A 27 -13.10 16.58 -15.28
C LEU A 27 -13.43 16.53 -13.78
N TYR A 28 -12.63 15.82 -12.98
CA TYR A 28 -12.92 15.51 -11.57
C TYR A 28 -11.73 15.82 -10.64
N ASP A 29 -10.87 16.75 -11.06
CA ASP A 29 -9.66 17.11 -10.30
C ASP A 29 -10.00 17.56 -8.86
N GLY A 30 -9.38 16.91 -7.87
CA GLY A 30 -9.59 17.16 -6.44
C GLY A 30 -10.79 16.46 -5.81
N GLU A 31 -11.62 15.74 -6.58
CA GLU A 31 -12.70 14.92 -6.02
C GLU A 31 -12.11 13.69 -5.32
N ARG A 32 -12.72 13.28 -4.20
CA ARG A 32 -12.36 12.06 -3.47
C ARG A 32 -13.56 11.12 -3.51
N VAL A 33 -13.39 9.98 -4.15
CA VAL A 33 -14.45 9.01 -4.42
C VAL A 33 -14.10 7.65 -3.84
N THR A 34 -15.08 6.75 -3.79
CA THR A 34 -14.84 5.34 -3.41
C THR A 34 -14.09 4.62 -4.53
N TYR A 35 -13.52 3.45 -4.22
CA TYR A 35 -12.83 2.64 -5.22
C TYR A 35 -13.76 2.28 -6.39
N SER A 36 -14.99 1.81 -6.10
CA SER A 36 -15.95 1.43 -7.15
C SER A 36 -16.31 2.61 -8.04
N THR A 37 -16.50 3.81 -7.47
CA THR A 37 -16.74 5.02 -8.26
C THR A 37 -15.55 5.39 -9.15
N ALA A 38 -14.31 5.23 -8.66
CA ALA A 38 -13.12 5.49 -9.47
C ALA A 38 -12.99 4.47 -10.61
N GLU A 39 -13.21 3.18 -10.32
CA GLU A 39 -13.21 2.11 -11.31
C GLU A 39 -14.29 2.32 -12.38
N ASP A 40 -15.52 2.64 -11.98
CA ASP A 40 -16.64 2.95 -12.89
C ASP A 40 -16.30 4.09 -13.86
N ARG A 41 -15.53 5.10 -13.41
CA ARG A 41 -15.13 6.25 -14.23
C ARG A 41 -14.02 5.92 -15.22
N CYS A 42 -13.05 5.11 -14.81
CA CYS A 42 -11.83 4.88 -15.59
C CYS A 42 -11.82 3.58 -16.39
N GLY A 43 -12.61 2.58 -15.99
CA GLY A 43 -12.53 1.19 -16.47
C GLY A 43 -11.24 0.46 -16.05
N SER A 44 -10.12 1.17 -15.86
CA SER A 44 -8.87 0.65 -15.33
C SER A 44 -8.10 1.76 -14.61
N LEU A 45 -7.62 1.46 -13.40
CA LEU A 45 -6.81 2.38 -12.58
C LEU A 45 -5.34 1.96 -12.59
N CYS A 46 -4.44 2.92 -12.72
CA CYS A 46 -3.00 2.67 -12.65
C CYS A 46 -2.23 3.88 -12.13
N MET A 47 -0.95 3.64 -11.89
CA MET A 47 -0.06 4.59 -11.28
C MET A 47 0.42 5.63 -12.30
N TYR A 48 0.43 6.90 -11.90
CA TYR A 48 1.06 7.97 -12.68
C TYR A 48 2.58 7.80 -12.67
N LYS A 49 3.19 7.73 -13.86
CA LYS A 49 4.65 7.66 -14.03
C LYS A 49 5.38 8.92 -13.53
N ASP A 50 4.69 10.07 -13.54
CA ASP A 50 5.20 11.36 -13.11
C ASP A 50 4.18 12.08 -12.22
N MET A 51 4.23 11.80 -10.92
CA MET A 51 3.62 12.70 -9.92
C MET A 51 4.56 13.88 -9.59
N ASP A 52 5.88 13.69 -9.73
CA ASP A 52 6.92 14.64 -9.32
C ASP A 52 7.74 15.28 -10.47
N GLY A 53 7.06 15.55 -11.59
CA GLY A 53 7.39 16.72 -12.41
C GLY A 53 8.56 16.57 -13.39
N VAL A 54 8.26 16.08 -14.59
CA VAL A 54 8.90 16.56 -15.83
C VAL A 54 8.15 17.76 -16.43
N VAL A 55 6.91 18.04 -15.98
CA VAL A 55 6.17 19.24 -16.37
C VAL A 55 6.36 20.33 -15.31
N PRO A 56 7.10 21.42 -15.60
CA PRO A 56 7.24 22.51 -14.65
C PRO A 56 5.86 23.18 -14.51
N ARG A 57 5.38 23.26 -13.26
CA ARG A 57 4.15 23.95 -12.78
C ARG A 57 2.90 23.06 -12.72
N ASN A 58 2.74 22.31 -11.62
CA ASN A 58 1.56 22.43 -10.75
C ASN A 58 1.66 21.47 -9.54
N ARG A 59 2.15 21.99 -8.41
CA ARG A 59 2.15 21.32 -7.09
C ARG A 59 0.73 21.15 -6.48
N ARG A 60 -0.32 21.27 -7.29
CA ARG A 60 -1.73 21.25 -6.83
C ARG A 60 -2.34 19.84 -6.85
N HIS A 61 -1.63 18.86 -7.38
CA HIS A 61 -2.15 17.52 -7.65
C HIS A 61 -1.33 16.43 -6.95
N THR A 62 -0.77 16.76 -5.79
CA THR A 62 -0.15 15.82 -4.85
C THR A 62 -1.26 15.19 -4.01
N GLY A 63 -1.38 13.87 -3.97
CA GLY A 63 -2.43 13.22 -3.19
C GLY A 63 -2.43 11.70 -3.32
N TYR A 64 -3.33 11.06 -2.57
CA TYR A 64 -3.59 9.63 -2.69
C TYR A 64 -4.56 9.38 -3.84
N HIS A 65 -4.29 8.33 -4.61
CA HIS A 65 -5.13 7.89 -5.72
C HIS A 65 -5.45 6.41 -5.59
N TRP A 66 -6.56 6.01 -6.20
CA TRP A 66 -6.91 4.60 -6.34
C TRP A 66 -6.09 3.92 -7.43
N LEU A 67 -5.67 2.67 -7.17
CA LEU A 67 -4.91 1.82 -8.09
C LEU A 67 -5.56 0.44 -8.15
N ASN A 68 -5.44 -0.23 -9.31
CA ASN A 68 -5.87 -1.64 -9.45
C ASN A 68 -4.76 -2.64 -9.12
N THR A 69 -3.61 -2.14 -8.67
CA THR A 69 -2.53 -3.01 -8.19
C THR A 69 -2.96 -3.70 -6.90
N PRO A 70 -2.76 -5.02 -6.77
CA PRO A 70 -2.90 -5.72 -5.50
C PRO A 70 -2.14 -4.98 -4.40
N CYS A 71 -2.79 -4.81 -3.26
CA CYS A 71 -2.20 -4.21 -2.07
C CYS A 71 -2.00 -5.32 -1.05
N ASP A 72 -1.02 -6.19 -1.31
CA ASP A 72 -0.68 -7.23 -0.36
C ASP A 72 -0.12 -6.57 0.91
N VAL A 73 -0.52 -7.11 2.05
CA VAL A 73 -0.05 -6.64 3.34
C VAL A 73 0.75 -7.74 4.02
N GLN A 74 1.83 -7.32 4.65
CA GLN A 74 2.68 -8.11 5.50
C GLN A 74 2.63 -7.56 6.91
N VAL A 75 3.09 -8.36 7.86
CA VAL A 75 3.27 -7.94 9.25
C VAL A 75 4.73 -8.02 9.63
N LYS A 76 5.24 -6.93 10.21
CA LYS A 76 6.56 -6.88 10.82
C LYS A 76 6.43 -7.06 12.32
N ILE A 77 7.08 -8.09 12.86
CA ILE A 77 7.02 -8.47 14.27
C ILE A 77 8.38 -8.17 14.89
N ASN A 78 8.42 -7.29 15.89
CA ASN A 78 9.66 -6.97 16.59
C ASN A 78 9.99 -8.01 17.67
N ARG A 79 11.11 -7.82 18.37
CA ARG A 79 11.60 -8.76 19.40
C ARG A 79 10.65 -8.90 20.59
N ASP A 80 9.83 -7.89 20.83
CA ASP A 80 8.89 -7.82 21.95
C ASP A 80 7.48 -8.28 21.55
N GLY A 81 7.31 -8.80 20.32
CA GLY A 81 6.04 -9.32 19.81
C GLY A 81 5.05 -8.23 19.38
N TYR A 82 5.48 -6.98 19.24
CA TYR A 82 4.64 -5.93 18.66
C TYR A 82 4.62 -6.05 17.14
N VAL A 83 3.52 -5.62 16.55
CA VAL A 83 3.26 -5.72 15.10
C VAL A 83 3.23 -4.34 14.46
N ALA A 84 3.88 -4.18 13.32
CA ALA A 84 3.67 -3.08 12.39
C ALA A 84 3.09 -3.63 11.07
N ILE A 85 2.20 -2.85 10.43
CA ILE A 85 1.64 -3.20 9.12
C ILE A 85 2.63 -2.72 8.05
N VAL A 86 2.93 -3.61 7.12
CA VAL A 86 3.82 -3.35 5.98
C VAL A 86 3.03 -3.60 4.70
N HIS A 87 3.11 -2.68 3.75
CA HIS A 87 2.56 -2.88 2.42
C HIS A 87 3.62 -3.53 1.54
N ASP A 88 3.27 -4.65 0.91
CA ASP A 88 4.12 -5.35 -0.06
C ASP A 88 3.71 -4.89 -1.46
N LEU A 89 4.49 -3.96 -2.00
CA LEU A 89 4.35 -3.50 -3.38
C LEU A 89 5.51 -4.00 -4.24
N ASP A 90 6.14 -5.15 -3.94
CA ASP A 90 7.25 -5.70 -4.74
C ASP A 90 6.89 -5.89 -6.23
N THR A 91 5.60 -6.00 -6.54
CA THR A 91 5.07 -6.03 -7.92
C THR A 91 5.15 -4.68 -8.63
N VAL A 92 5.19 -3.58 -7.88
CA VAL A 92 5.34 -2.20 -8.35
C VAL A 92 6.76 -1.75 -8.05
N LYS A 93 7.68 -2.05 -8.97
CA LYS A 93 9.11 -1.69 -8.88
C LYS A 93 9.33 -0.17 -8.90
N MET A 94 8.97 0.53 -7.84
CA MET A 94 9.25 1.93 -7.63
C MET A 94 9.90 2.13 -6.27
N GLU A 95 11.22 2.33 -6.29
CA GLU A 95 11.97 2.72 -5.10
C GLU A 95 11.42 4.05 -4.55
N GLY A 96 11.13 4.09 -3.25
CA GLY A 96 10.64 5.30 -2.57
C GLY A 96 9.14 5.59 -2.71
N ALA A 97 8.36 4.74 -3.38
CA ALA A 97 6.90 4.93 -3.51
C ALA A 97 6.10 4.52 -2.26
N ILE A 98 6.66 3.68 -1.39
CA ILE A 98 5.99 3.23 -0.15
C ILE A 98 6.29 4.24 0.96
N PRO A 99 5.27 4.87 1.56
CA PRO A 99 5.49 5.74 2.71
C PRO A 99 6.12 4.99 3.88
N LEU A 100 7.12 5.61 4.54
CA LEU A 100 7.87 5.00 5.65
C LEU A 100 7.00 4.41 6.77
N HIS A 101 5.81 4.96 7.00
CA HIS A 101 4.91 4.49 8.06
C HIS A 101 4.28 3.11 7.78
N VAL A 102 4.38 2.64 6.53
CA VAL A 102 3.86 1.35 6.03
C VAL A 102 4.90 0.56 5.24
N SER A 103 6.19 0.94 5.29
CA SER A 103 7.28 0.13 4.74
C SER A 103 7.81 -0.86 5.79
N ASP A 104 8.70 -1.76 5.38
CA ASP A 104 9.41 -2.66 6.29
C ASP A 104 10.40 -1.93 7.24
N GLU A 105 10.68 -0.66 6.99
CA GLU A 105 11.37 0.25 7.90
C GLU A 105 10.46 0.89 8.95
N SER A 106 9.14 0.66 8.87
CA SER A 106 8.18 1.26 9.79
C SER A 106 8.50 0.94 11.25
N LEU A 107 8.38 1.97 12.09
CA LEU A 107 8.49 1.91 13.54
C LEU A 107 7.12 2.03 14.23
N ASN A 108 6.03 2.01 13.46
CA ASN A 108 4.67 2.12 13.96
C ASN A 108 4.16 0.77 14.46
N TYR A 109 4.75 0.33 15.57
CA TYR A 109 4.38 -0.90 16.23
C TYR A 109 3.19 -0.69 17.17
N PHE A 110 2.24 -1.62 17.13
CA PHE A 110 1.16 -1.72 18.09
C PHE A 110 1.18 -3.09 18.79
N LYS A 111 0.64 -3.11 20.01
CA LYS A 111 0.66 -4.28 20.86
C LYS A 111 -0.35 -5.32 20.37
N VAL A 112 0.10 -6.57 20.28
CA VAL A 112 -0.75 -7.73 20.00
C VAL A 112 -0.68 -8.70 21.18
N TYR A 113 -1.79 -9.36 21.47
CA TYR A 113 -1.88 -10.37 22.52
C TYR A 113 -1.85 -11.75 21.87
N TRP A 114 -0.70 -12.40 21.94
CA TRP A 114 -0.47 -13.73 21.38
C TRP A 114 -0.91 -14.83 22.36
N THR A 115 -1.53 -15.89 21.87
CA THR A 115 -1.94 -17.06 22.66
C THR A 115 -0.85 -18.13 22.71
N ASP A 116 -0.18 -18.38 21.57
CA ASP A 116 0.71 -19.53 21.37
C ASP A 116 2.14 -19.12 20.98
N GLY A 117 2.59 -17.96 21.46
CA GLY A 117 3.85 -17.34 21.08
C GLY A 117 3.78 -16.59 19.75
N TYR A 118 4.90 -16.00 19.33
CA TYR A 118 4.99 -15.22 18.09
C TYR A 118 6.27 -15.53 17.30
N PRO A 119 6.28 -15.31 15.98
CA PRO A 119 7.50 -15.36 15.18
C PRO A 119 8.58 -14.44 15.77
N SER A 120 9.70 -15.02 16.18
CA SER A 120 10.81 -14.29 16.78
C SER A 120 12.15 -14.86 16.32
N LYS A 121 13.11 -13.97 16.04
CA LYS A 121 14.46 -14.39 15.62
C LYS A 121 15.15 -15.27 16.67
N THR A 122 14.86 -15.02 17.94
CA THR A 122 15.53 -15.68 19.08
C THR A 122 14.94 -17.04 19.43
N GLU A 123 13.63 -17.24 19.31
CA GLU A 123 12.97 -18.46 19.80
C GLU A 123 12.73 -19.46 18.67
N ASN A 124 12.32 -19.00 17.49
CA ASN A 124 11.98 -19.87 16.36
C ASN A 124 12.60 -19.43 15.03
N ASN A 125 13.58 -18.53 15.07
CA ASN A 125 14.23 -17.98 13.88
C ASN A 125 13.22 -17.38 12.87
N CYS A 126 12.15 -16.76 13.37
CA CYS A 126 11.01 -16.25 12.60
C CYS A 126 10.14 -17.30 11.90
N GLY A 127 10.30 -18.60 12.17
CA GLY A 127 9.56 -19.66 11.49
C GLY A 127 9.75 -19.58 9.97
N ASP A 128 8.65 -19.51 9.22
CA ASP A 128 8.63 -19.38 7.75
C ASP A 128 8.75 -17.92 7.27
N CYS A 129 8.87 -16.96 8.18
CA CYS A 129 8.93 -15.54 7.84
C CYS A 129 10.35 -15.07 7.50
N LYS A 130 10.45 -13.99 6.73
CA LYS A 130 11.73 -13.36 6.39
C LYS A 130 12.31 -12.67 7.63
N VAL A 131 13.57 -12.93 7.93
CA VAL A 131 14.31 -12.22 8.98
C VAL A 131 14.86 -10.91 8.42
N LEU A 132 14.57 -9.80 9.08
CA LEU A 132 15.10 -8.48 8.73
C LEU A 132 16.40 -8.14 9.46
N SER A 133 17.10 -7.11 9.01
CA SER A 133 18.41 -6.67 9.55
C SER A 133 18.34 -6.20 11.00
N ASP A 134 17.20 -5.65 11.43
CA ASP A 134 16.91 -5.27 12.82
C ASP A 134 16.53 -6.46 13.73
N ARG A 135 16.52 -7.67 13.16
CA ARG A 135 16.06 -8.94 13.76
C ARG A 135 14.56 -9.03 13.97
N ALA A 136 13.77 -8.18 13.31
CA ALA A 136 12.33 -8.37 13.20
C ALA A 136 12.01 -9.51 12.21
N CYS A 137 10.79 -10.04 12.31
CA CYS A 137 10.25 -11.04 11.39
C CYS A 137 9.23 -10.36 10.47
N LEU A 138 9.39 -10.49 9.16
CA LEU A 138 8.44 -10.00 8.16
C LEU A 138 7.68 -11.19 7.58
N CYS A 139 6.40 -11.28 7.91
CA CYS A 139 5.54 -12.40 7.56
C CYS A 139 4.49 -11.96 6.54
N GLN A 140 4.23 -12.83 5.56
CA GLN A 140 3.03 -12.71 4.74
C GLN A 140 1.79 -12.89 5.62
N THR A 141 0.74 -12.12 5.35
CA THR A 141 -0.52 -12.23 6.08
C THR A 141 -1.71 -12.12 5.13
N SER A 142 -2.91 -12.37 5.65
CA SER A 142 -4.17 -12.12 4.96
C SER A 142 -5.05 -11.21 5.81
N VAL A 143 -5.87 -10.39 5.15
CA VAL A 143 -6.82 -9.51 5.83
C VAL A 143 -8.16 -10.22 5.89
N ALA A 144 -8.75 -10.28 7.09
CA ALA A 144 -10.10 -10.73 7.31
C ALA A 144 -10.92 -9.58 7.90
N ASP A 145 -12.02 -9.22 7.23
CA ASP A 145 -12.96 -8.23 7.73
C ASP A 145 -14.04 -8.93 8.58
N GLU A 146 -14.00 -8.69 9.88
CA GLU A 146 -15.00 -9.21 10.82
C GLU A 146 -15.69 -8.07 11.58
N ALA A 147 -16.97 -8.28 11.92
CA ALA A 147 -17.71 -7.34 12.74
C ALA A 147 -17.15 -7.35 14.17
N VAL A 148 -16.50 -6.26 14.57
CA VAL A 148 -15.81 -6.15 15.87
C VAL A 148 -16.80 -6.03 17.06
N VAL A 149 -18.08 -5.77 16.78
CA VAL A 149 -19.18 -5.80 17.76
C VAL A 149 -20.47 -6.20 17.03
N SER A 150 -21.20 -7.19 17.55
CA SER A 150 -22.58 -7.50 17.21
C SER A 150 -23.53 -7.15 18.35
#